data_AF-A0A2D8MNY5-F1
#
_entry.id   AF-A0A2D8MNY5-F1
#
_cell.length_a   1.000
_cell.length_b   1.000
_cell.length_c   1.000
_cell.angle_alpha   90.00
_cell.angle_beta   90.00
_cell.angle_gamma   90.00
#
_symmetry.space_group_name_H-M   'P 1'
#
loop_
_entity.id
_entity.type
_entity.pdbx_description
1 polymer ?
#
loop_
_entity_poly.entity_id
_entity_poly.type
_entity_poly.pdbx_seq_one_letter_code
_entity_poly.pdbx_strand_id
1 'polypeptide(L)'
;MTNVNEVPADVLIQTLAETLKNEDVINPPEWSNYVKTGSHVERPPQNDEWWYERCASILRKVYVHGPVGLADLQKMYGGKKKIKFSKHHQRDAGQSAIRKPLQQLETAGYIEKKKTDGRVITGKGMSLIDKTSATILKELAKNNSALSRYV
;
A
#
# COMPACT_ATOMS: atom_id res chain seq x y z
N MET A 1 3.57 3.82 -22.27
CA MET A 1 2.85 3.12 -21.18
C MET A 1 3.62 3.44 -19.92
N THR A 2 3.04 4.24 -19.04
CA THR A 2 3.73 4.74 -17.84
C THR A 2 3.70 3.70 -16.73
N ASN A 3 4.84 3.49 -16.09
CA ASN A 3 5.01 2.47 -15.05
C ASN A 3 5.06 3.13 -13.66
N VAL A 4 4.75 2.36 -12.61
CA VAL A 4 4.79 2.77 -11.20
C VAL A 4 6.12 3.36 -10.76
N ASN A 5 7.20 2.93 -11.39
CA ASN A 5 8.56 3.35 -11.04
C ASN A 5 8.91 4.76 -11.56
N GLU A 6 8.11 5.32 -12.45
CA GLU A 6 8.35 6.63 -13.08
C GLU A 6 7.76 7.79 -12.26
N VAL A 7 6.99 7.48 -11.21
CA VAL A 7 6.26 8.45 -10.39
C VAL A 7 6.73 8.38 -8.93
N PRO A 8 6.82 9.51 -8.21
CA PRO A 8 7.07 9.52 -6.77
C PRO A 8 6.06 8.68 -6.00
N ALA A 9 6.56 7.78 -5.14
CA ALA A 9 5.72 6.82 -4.43
C ALA A 9 4.71 7.46 -3.48
N ASP A 10 5.07 8.57 -2.84
CA ASP A 10 4.21 9.25 -1.86
C ASP A 10 2.94 9.81 -2.53
N VAL A 11 3.11 10.58 -3.61
CA VAL A 11 2.01 11.15 -4.41
C VAL A 11 1.12 10.05 -4.99
N LEU A 12 1.72 8.96 -5.47
CA LEU A 12 0.98 7.82 -6.01
C LEU A 12 0.14 7.10 -4.94
N ILE A 13 0.66 6.97 -3.72
CA ILE A 13 -0.08 6.34 -2.62
C ILE A 13 -1.25 7.21 -2.18
N GLN A 14 -1.06 8.52 -2.09
CA GLN A 14 -2.10 9.47 -1.68
C GLN A 14 -3.26 9.50 -2.68
N THR A 15 -2.96 9.67 -3.97
CA THR A 15 -3.95 9.66 -5.05
C THR A 15 -4.67 8.30 -5.16
N LEU A 16 -3.95 7.18 -5.02
CA LEU A 16 -4.60 5.87 -4.96
C LEU A 16 -5.51 5.73 -3.75
N ALA A 17 -5.10 6.22 -2.57
CA ALA A 17 -5.95 6.17 -1.38
C ALA A 17 -7.28 6.90 -1.62
N GLU A 18 -7.26 8.07 -2.28
CA GLU A 18 -8.48 8.79 -2.66
C GLU A 18 -9.36 7.99 -3.63
N THR A 19 -8.76 7.34 -4.63
CA THR A 19 -9.55 6.50 -5.56
C THR A 19 -10.20 5.32 -4.85
N LEU A 20 -9.49 4.70 -3.90
CA LEU A 20 -9.99 3.54 -3.15
C LEU A 20 -11.04 3.92 -2.10
N LYS A 21 -11.08 5.18 -1.64
CA LYS A 21 -12.16 5.67 -0.76
C LYS A 21 -13.51 5.68 -1.45
N ASN A 22 -13.54 5.93 -2.75
CA ASN A 22 -14.77 5.94 -3.53
C ASN A 22 -15.33 4.52 -3.77
N GLU A 23 -14.62 3.47 -3.36
CA GLU A 23 -15.07 2.10 -3.53
C GLU A 23 -15.70 1.56 -2.25
N ASP A 24 -16.97 1.17 -2.34
CA ASP A 24 -17.75 0.63 -1.22
C ASP A 24 -17.21 -0.69 -0.66
N VAL A 25 -16.31 -1.37 -1.37
CA VAL A 25 -15.74 -2.67 -0.96
C VAL A 25 -14.65 -2.50 0.09
N ILE A 26 -13.94 -1.37 0.09
CA ILE A 26 -12.76 -1.14 0.92
C ILE A 26 -13.18 -0.29 2.12
N ASN A 27 -13.72 -0.94 3.14
CA ASN A 27 -14.14 -0.25 4.37
C ASN A 27 -13.19 -0.54 5.54
N PRO A 28 -12.84 0.48 6.34
CA PRO A 28 -12.08 0.25 7.56
C PRO A 28 -12.92 -0.61 8.53
N PRO A 29 -12.33 -1.65 9.14
CA PRO A 29 -13.01 -2.41 10.18
C PRO A 29 -13.15 -1.56 11.45
N GLU A 30 -14.16 -1.83 12.27
CA GLU A 30 -14.49 -1.04 13.48
C GLU A 30 -13.30 -0.82 14.42
N TRP A 31 -12.44 -1.82 14.59
CA TRP A 31 -11.28 -1.74 15.48
C TRP A 31 -10.14 -0.85 14.93
N SER A 32 -10.16 -0.47 13.66
CA SER A 32 -9.03 0.21 12.99
C SER A 32 -8.69 1.57 13.62
N ASN A 33 -9.68 2.25 14.22
CA ASN A 33 -9.50 3.56 14.85
C ASN A 33 -8.84 3.48 16.24
N TYR A 34 -8.92 2.31 16.89
CA TYR A 34 -8.50 2.16 18.29
C TYR A 34 -7.17 1.41 18.44
N VAL A 35 -6.68 0.80 17.36
CA VAL A 35 -5.58 -0.17 17.41
C VAL A 35 -4.36 0.35 16.67
N LYS A 36 -3.19 0.07 17.25
CA LYS A 36 -1.92 0.31 16.56
C LYS A 36 -1.62 -0.73 15.48
N THR A 37 -0.90 -0.32 14.45
CA THR A 37 -0.59 -1.16 13.27
C THR A 37 0.33 -2.34 13.56
N GLY A 38 1.08 -2.33 14.67
CA GLY A 38 1.97 -3.42 15.02
C GLY A 38 2.66 -3.29 16.36
N SER A 39 3.43 -4.31 16.71
CA SER A 39 4.14 -4.36 17.99
C SER A 39 5.27 -3.32 18.11
N HIS A 40 5.82 -2.88 16.97
CA HIS A 40 6.92 -1.92 16.86
C HIS A 40 6.48 -0.47 17.06
N VAL A 41 5.18 -0.18 16.89
CA VAL A 41 4.63 1.17 17.08
C VAL A 41 4.15 1.34 18.52
N GLU A 42 4.29 2.56 19.04
CA GLU A 42 3.84 2.94 20.37
C GLU A 42 2.42 3.54 20.37
N ARG A 43 2.12 4.40 19.38
CA ARG A 43 0.84 5.11 19.25
C ARG A 43 0.02 4.58 18.06
N PRO A 44 -1.32 4.70 18.08
CA PRO A 44 -2.13 4.46 16.89
C PRO A 44 -1.81 5.49 15.79
N PRO A 45 -2.16 5.19 14.53
CA PRO A 45 -2.07 6.17 13.44
C PRO A 45 -2.87 7.43 13.76
N GLN A 46 -2.30 8.60 13.44
CA GLN A 46 -2.95 9.89 13.67
C GLN A 46 -3.91 10.28 12.54
N ASN A 47 -3.70 9.73 11.34
CA ASN A 47 -4.62 9.89 10.23
C ASN A 47 -5.75 8.86 10.38
N ASP A 48 -7.00 9.31 10.47
CA ASP A 48 -8.18 8.45 10.56
C ASP A 48 -8.35 7.58 9.30
N GLU A 49 -7.86 8.07 8.16
CA GLU A 49 -7.99 7.41 6.86
C GLU A 49 -6.79 6.52 6.51
N TRP A 50 -5.95 6.19 7.49
CA TRP A 50 -4.74 5.38 7.31
C TRP A 50 -5.00 4.01 6.67
N TRP A 51 -6.23 3.50 6.78
CA TRP A 51 -6.63 2.23 6.17
C TRP A 51 -6.50 2.26 4.64
N TYR A 52 -6.94 3.35 4.02
CA TYR A 52 -6.89 3.53 2.57
C TYR A 52 -5.46 3.70 2.07
N GLU A 53 -4.64 4.47 2.80
CA GLU A 53 -3.20 4.58 2.54
C GLU A 53 -2.52 3.20 2.64
N ARG A 54 -2.90 2.38 3.62
CA ARG A 54 -2.38 1.02 3.78
C ARG A 54 -2.76 0.14 2.59
N CYS A 55 -4.01 0.21 2.13
CA CYS A 55 -4.48 -0.51 0.94
C CYS A 55 -3.69 -0.09 -0.31
N ALA A 56 -3.56 1.22 -0.56
CA ALA A 56 -2.80 1.77 -1.68
C ALA A 56 -1.33 1.35 -1.64
N SER A 57 -0.68 1.44 -0.48
CA SER A 57 0.71 1.03 -0.28
C SER A 57 0.89 -0.48 -0.50
N ILE A 58 -0.04 -1.32 -0.04
CA ILE A 58 0.01 -2.78 -0.28
C ILE A 58 -0.12 -3.07 -1.77
N LEU A 59 -1.08 -2.44 -2.44
CA LEU A 59 -1.33 -2.63 -3.87
C LEU A 59 -0.09 -2.25 -4.71
N ARG A 60 0.57 -1.14 -4.38
CA ARG A 60 1.87 -0.77 -4.96
C ARG A 60 2.97 -1.80 -4.70
N LYS A 61 3.10 -2.31 -3.47
CA LYS A 61 4.13 -3.30 -3.14
C LYS A 61 3.94 -4.63 -3.87
N VAL A 62 2.69 -5.08 -4.00
CA VAL A 62 2.37 -6.31 -4.76
C VAL A 62 2.70 -6.13 -6.23
N TYR A 63 2.46 -4.95 -6.79
CA TYR A 63 2.88 -4.63 -8.16
C TYR A 63 4.41 -4.72 -8.34
N VAL A 64 5.19 -4.11 -7.45
CA VAL A 64 6.64 -4.00 -7.59
C VAL A 64 7.37 -5.31 -7.28
N HIS A 65 6.96 -6.03 -6.24
CA HIS A 65 7.68 -7.20 -5.73
C HIS A 65 7.18 -8.54 -6.30
N GLY A 66 6.11 -8.54 -7.10
CA GLY A 66 5.58 -9.73 -7.74
C GLY A 66 4.78 -10.62 -6.78
N PRO A 67 4.96 -11.95 -6.75
CA PRO A 67 4.28 -12.83 -5.81
C PRO A 67 4.68 -12.50 -4.37
N VAL A 68 3.77 -11.94 -3.56
CA VAL A 68 4.05 -11.55 -2.18
C VAL A 68 3.18 -12.31 -1.17
N GLY A 69 3.84 -12.83 -0.13
CA GLY A 69 3.20 -13.46 1.02
C GLY A 69 2.85 -12.46 2.13
N LEU A 70 2.05 -12.92 3.10
CA LEU A 70 1.72 -12.13 4.28
C LEU A 70 2.96 -11.89 5.17
N ALA A 71 3.84 -12.90 5.30
CA ALA A 71 5.05 -12.82 6.11
C ALA A 71 6.06 -11.80 5.53
N ASP A 72 6.15 -11.70 4.21
CA ASP A 72 7.03 -10.73 3.55
C ASP A 72 6.56 -9.30 3.81
N LEU A 73 5.25 -9.05 3.65
CA LEU A 73 4.66 -7.76 3.98
C LEU A 73 4.83 -7.40 5.46
N GLN A 74 4.72 -8.38 6.37
CA GLN A 74 4.95 -8.15 7.79
C GLN A 74 6.37 -7.68 8.11
N LYS A 75 7.37 -8.25 7.43
CA LYS A 75 8.77 -7.80 7.54
C LYS A 75 8.97 -6.42 6.92
N MET A 76 8.40 -6.19 5.74
CA MET A 76 8.52 -4.92 5.01
C MET A 76 7.84 -3.73 5.69
N TYR A 77 6.74 -3.97 6.40
CA TYR A 77 6.06 -2.95 7.23
C TYR A 77 6.50 -3.00 8.70
N GLY A 78 7.39 -3.93 9.04
CA GLY A 78 7.99 -4.02 10.35
C GLY A 78 8.92 -2.85 10.62
N GLY A 79 9.26 -2.66 11.89
CA GLY A 79 10.05 -1.53 12.32
C GLY A 79 10.89 -1.84 13.55
N LYS A 80 11.82 -0.92 13.81
CA LYS A 80 12.72 -0.99 14.95
C LYS A 80 11.96 -0.67 16.23
N LYS A 81 11.96 -1.61 17.18
CA LYS A 81 11.31 -1.44 18.49
C LYS A 81 12.36 -1.22 19.58
N LYS A 82 12.14 -0.21 20.43
CA LYS A 82 12.91 -0.03 21.66
C LYS A 82 12.45 -1.03 22.72
N ILE A 83 13.39 -1.79 23.28
CA ILE A 83 13.10 -2.77 24.33
C ILE A 83 13.71 -2.26 25.64
N LYS A 84 12.95 -1.48 26.42
CA LYS A 84 13.37 -0.94 27.73
C LYS A 84 14.82 -0.40 27.69
N PHE A 85 15.73 -1.07 28.40
CA PHE A 85 17.16 -0.76 28.51
C PHE A 85 18.05 -1.55 27.52
N SER A 86 17.47 -2.50 26.79
CA SER A 86 18.20 -3.31 25.80
C SER A 86 18.33 -2.58 24.46
N LYS A 87 19.20 -3.13 23.60
CA LYS A 87 19.37 -2.69 22.23
C LYS A 87 18.05 -2.79 21.46
N HIS A 88 17.91 -1.94 20.47
CA HIS A 88 16.76 -1.93 19.60
C HIS A 88 16.81 -3.11 18.63
N HIS A 89 15.70 -3.81 18.46
CA HIS A 89 15.59 -4.93 17.54
C HIS A 89 14.43 -4.71 16.56
N GLN A 90 14.57 -5.27 15.36
CA GLN A 90 13.49 -5.30 14.38
C GLN A 90 12.34 -6.17 14.92
N ARG A 91 11.11 -5.69 14.69
CA ARG A 91 9.88 -6.41 14.98
C ARG A 91 8.92 -6.28 13.81
N ASP A 92 8.23 -7.38 13.53
CA ASP A 92 7.26 -7.44 12.45
C ASP A 92 6.04 -6.56 12.73
N ALA A 93 5.35 -6.21 11.65
CA ALA A 93 4.06 -5.52 11.70
C ALA A 93 2.93 -6.44 12.21
N GLY A 94 1.85 -5.80 12.69
CA GLY A 94 0.64 -6.50 13.08
C GLY A 94 0.00 -7.18 11.88
N GLN A 95 -0.36 -8.45 12.04
CA GLN A 95 -0.84 -9.26 10.93
C GLN A 95 -2.22 -8.80 10.42
N SER A 96 -3.12 -8.41 11.34
CA SER A 96 -4.49 -7.99 11.02
C SER A 96 -4.53 -6.74 10.13
N ALA A 97 -3.64 -5.79 10.39
CA ALA A 97 -3.51 -4.55 9.62
C ALA A 97 -3.03 -4.76 8.18
N ILE A 98 -2.56 -5.96 7.82
CA ILE A 98 -2.12 -6.30 6.46
C ILE A 98 -3.06 -7.35 5.83
N ARG A 99 -3.46 -8.36 6.61
CA ARG A 99 -4.30 -9.45 6.12
C ARG A 99 -5.69 -8.96 5.70
N LYS A 100 -6.31 -8.07 6.47
CA LYS A 100 -7.66 -7.58 6.20
C LYS A 100 -7.72 -6.68 4.96
N PRO A 101 -6.79 -5.70 4.77
CA PRO A 101 -6.69 -4.99 3.48
C PRO A 101 -6.49 -5.92 2.29
N LEU A 102 -5.63 -6.95 2.41
CA LEU A 102 -5.43 -7.90 1.32
C LEU A 102 -6.71 -8.67 0.97
N GLN A 103 -7.50 -9.08 1.96
CA GLN A 103 -8.78 -9.74 1.74
C GLN A 103 -9.76 -8.82 1.01
N GLN A 104 -9.83 -7.54 1.39
CA GLN A 104 -10.70 -6.56 0.74
C GLN A 104 -10.28 -6.27 -0.70
N LEU A 105 -8.97 -6.12 -0.95
CA LEU A 105 -8.42 -5.92 -2.30
C LEU A 105 -8.61 -7.16 -3.20
N GLU A 106 -8.63 -8.35 -2.60
CA GLU A 106 -8.95 -9.60 -3.28
C GLU A 106 -10.46 -9.65 -3.64
N THR A 107 -11.35 -9.23 -2.73
CA THR A 107 -12.78 -9.08 -3.00
C THR A 107 -13.08 -8.02 -4.07
N ALA A 108 -12.34 -6.91 -4.09
CA ALA A 108 -12.45 -5.86 -5.12
C ALA A 108 -11.90 -6.30 -6.50
N GLY A 109 -11.22 -7.45 -6.55
CA GLY A 109 -10.65 -8.03 -7.77
C GLY A 109 -9.37 -7.35 -8.26
N TYR A 110 -8.65 -6.66 -7.38
CA TYR A 110 -7.36 -6.05 -7.73
C TYR A 110 -6.19 -7.00 -7.54
N ILE A 111 -6.29 -7.89 -6.55
CA ILE A 111 -5.26 -8.87 -6.22
C ILE A 111 -5.86 -10.26 -6.38
N GLU A 112 -5.07 -11.20 -6.89
CA GLU A 112 -5.44 -12.60 -7.01
C GLU A 112 -4.47 -13.48 -6.22
N LYS A 113 -4.99 -14.54 -5.61
CA LYS A 113 -4.19 -15.54 -4.93
C LYS A 113 -3.74 -16.62 -5.91
N LYS A 114 -2.42 -16.76 -6.09
CA LYS A 114 -1.84 -17.92 -6.79
C LYS A 114 -1.74 -19.09 -5.80
N LYS A 115 -2.06 -20.30 -6.27
CA LYS A 115 -2.13 -21.52 -5.43
C LYS A 115 -0.87 -21.80 -4.62
N THR A 116 0.31 -21.49 -5.17
CA THR A 116 1.60 -21.87 -4.57
C THR A 116 2.44 -20.66 -4.14
N ASP A 117 2.24 -19.50 -4.77
CA ASP A 117 3.21 -18.40 -4.76
C ASP A 117 2.70 -17.13 -4.07
N GLY A 118 1.67 -17.25 -3.23
CA GLY A 118 1.10 -16.09 -2.53
C GLY A 118 0.14 -15.28 -3.41
N ARG A 119 0.35 -13.98 -3.54
CA ARG A 119 -0.59 -13.05 -4.18
C ARG A 119 0.07 -12.22 -5.26
N VAL A 120 -0.64 -12.05 -6.37
CA VAL A 120 -0.19 -11.30 -7.54
C VAL A 120 -1.24 -10.29 -7.94
N ILE A 121 -0.82 -9.20 -8.57
CA ILE A 121 -1.75 -8.19 -9.08
C ILE A 121 -2.50 -8.72 -10.31
N THR A 122 -3.78 -8.37 -10.41
CA THR A 122 -4.62 -8.67 -11.58
C THR A 122 -4.43 -7.62 -12.68
N GLY A 123 -4.91 -7.90 -13.90
CA GLY A 123 -4.94 -6.91 -14.98
C GLY A 123 -5.75 -5.65 -14.63
N LYS A 124 -6.83 -5.81 -13.85
CA LYS A 124 -7.63 -4.67 -13.35
C LYS A 124 -6.82 -3.79 -12.40
N GLY A 125 -6.10 -4.40 -11.46
CA GLY A 125 -5.21 -3.69 -10.53
C GLY A 125 -4.07 -2.98 -11.24
N MET A 126 -3.43 -3.66 -12.19
CA MET A 126 -2.36 -3.09 -13.01
C MET A 126 -2.86 -1.86 -13.79
N SER A 127 -4.02 -1.97 -14.45
CA SER A 127 -4.61 -0.86 -15.19
C SER A 127 -4.94 0.35 -14.31
N LEU A 128 -5.44 0.14 -13.09
CA LEU A 128 -5.73 1.22 -12.16
C LEU A 128 -4.46 1.99 -11.78
N ILE A 129 -3.39 1.27 -11.45
CA ILE A 129 -2.13 1.90 -11.06
C ILE A 129 -1.49 2.62 -12.25
N ASP A 130 -1.49 2.02 -13.44
CA ASP A 130 -0.86 2.63 -14.61
C ASP A 130 -1.61 3.91 -15.03
N LYS A 131 -2.94 3.92 -14.93
CA LYS A 131 -3.77 5.10 -15.21
C LYS A 131 -3.51 6.22 -14.21
N THR A 132 -3.46 5.91 -12.92
CA THR A 132 -3.16 6.90 -11.87
C THR A 132 -1.75 7.45 -12.04
N SER A 133 -0.77 6.58 -12.34
CA SER A 133 0.60 7.00 -12.65
C SER A 133 0.67 7.94 -13.85
N ALA A 134 -0.09 7.66 -14.92
CA ALA A 134 -0.15 8.53 -16.10
C ALA A 134 -0.71 9.92 -15.78
N THR A 135 -1.75 10.00 -14.94
CA THR A 135 -2.34 11.27 -14.51
C THR A 135 -1.34 12.10 -13.72
N ILE A 136 -0.66 11.48 -12.75
CA ILE A 136 0.33 12.16 -11.91
C ILE A 136 1.52 12.62 -12.74
N LEU A 137 2.00 11.80 -13.68
CA LEU A 137 3.14 12.19 -14.53
C LEU A 137 2.79 13.40 -15.38
N LYS A 138 1.57 13.48 -15.93
CA LYS A 138 1.07 14.67 -16.65
C LYS A 138 1.00 15.91 -15.75
N GLU A 139 0.59 15.77 -14.49
CA GLU A 139 0.56 16.89 -13.54
C GLU A 139 1.97 17.36 -13.18
N LEU A 140 2.88 16.43 -12.90
CA LEU A 140 4.27 16.74 -12.59
C LEU A 140 5.00 17.39 -13.78
N ALA A 141 4.68 16.96 -15.01
CA ALA A 141 5.27 17.54 -16.21
C ALA A 141 4.82 18.99 -16.48
N LYS A 142 3.63 19.39 -16.02
CA LYS A 142 3.21 20.81 -16.07
C LYS A 142 4.09 21.68 -15.16
N ASN A 143 4.46 21.15 -14.00
CA ASN A 143 5.24 21.88 -12.99
C ASN A 143 6.75 21.83 -13.27
N ASN A 144 7.23 20.77 -13.94
CA ASN A 144 8.64 20.57 -14.22
C ASN A 144 8.88 20.27 -15.71
N SER A 145 9.47 21.26 -16.41
CA SER A 145 9.78 21.17 -17.84
C SER A 145 10.72 20.00 -18.20
N ALA A 146 11.49 19.45 -17.27
CA ALA A 146 12.35 18.30 -17.55
C ALA A 146 11.57 16.99 -17.77
N LEU A 147 10.40 16.86 -17.12
CA LEU A 147 9.58 15.65 -17.17
C LEU A 147 8.73 15.55 -18.45
N SER A 148 8.57 16.64 -19.21
CA SER A 148 7.77 16.67 -20.44
C SER A 148 8.29 15.72 -21.53
N ARG A 149 9.56 15.31 -21.45
CA ARG A 149 10.18 14.35 -22.39
C ARG A 149 9.71 12.90 -22.15
N TYR A 150 9.14 12.63 -20.98
CA TYR A 150 8.75 11.30 -20.53
C TYR A 150 7.22 11.12 -20.45
N VAL A 151 6.46 12.16 -20.82
CA VAL A 151 4.99 12.13 -21.00
C VAL A 151 4.67 11.62 -22.39
#